data_AF-A0A091I8P6-F1
#
_entry.id   AF-A0A091I8P6-F1
#
_cell.length_a   1.000
_cell.length_b   1.000
_cell.length_c   1.000
_cell.angle_alpha   90.00
_cell.angle_beta   90.00
_cell.angle_gamma   90.00
#
_symmetry.space_group_name_H-M   'P 1'
#
loop_
_entity.id
_entity.type
_entity.pdbx_description
1 polymer ?
#
loop_
_entity_poly.entity_id
_entity_poly.type
_entity_poly.pdbx_seq_one_letter_code
_entity_poly.pdbx_strand_id
1 'polypeptide(L)'
;LPLRVACSLLAWLSLYAWFCHRYKHRSYEWSCRLVTLTHGILATCLSAYIGFIDGPWPLSHPGSPNTTLQVHGLCLSLGYFLFDLCWCVYFQRKSMKKYHAWRSRRREELDLKTNGHLKTH
;
A
#
# COMPACT_ATOMS: atom_id res chain seq x y z
N LEU A 1 6.49 17.44 -11.54
CA LEU A 1 5.94 16.06 -11.50
C LEU A 1 6.41 15.26 -10.29
N PRO A 2 7.72 15.02 -10.06
CA PRO A 2 8.18 14.17 -8.94
C PRO A 2 7.77 14.70 -7.57
N LEU A 3 7.81 16.02 -7.35
CA LEU A 3 7.33 16.65 -6.11
C LEU A 3 5.84 16.35 -5.84
N ARG A 4 4.99 16.38 -6.87
CA ARG A 4 3.54 16.12 -6.72
C ARG A 4 3.28 14.65 -6.35
N VAL A 5 4.02 13.73 -6.96
CA VAL A 5 3.96 12.30 -6.64
C VAL A 5 4.49 12.06 -5.22
N ALA A 6 5.59 12.71 -4.83
CA ALA A 6 6.13 12.61 -3.47
C ALA A 6 5.16 13.17 -2.42
N CYS A 7 4.54 14.33 -2.66
CA CYS A 7 3.50 14.88 -1.81
C CYS A 7 2.28 13.96 -1.70
N SER A 8 1.84 13.36 -2.82
CA SER A 8 0.75 12.37 -2.81
C SER A 8 1.13 11.14 -2.00
N LEU A 9 2.34 10.61 -2.17
CA LEU A 9 2.84 9.48 -1.40
C LEU A 9 2.87 9.79 0.11
N LEU A 10 3.36 10.97 0.49
CA LEU A 10 3.35 11.42 1.89
C LEU A 10 1.93 11.55 2.43
N ALA A 11 0.99 12.10 1.65
CA ALA A 11 -0.41 12.18 2.04
C ALA A 11 -1.03 10.79 2.29
N TRP A 12 -0.75 9.82 1.42
CA TRP A 12 -1.19 8.43 1.59
C TRP A 12 -0.57 7.76 2.83
N LEU A 13 0.72 8.01 3.08
CA LEU A 13 1.41 7.50 4.27
C LEU A 13 0.86 8.12 5.56
N SER A 14 0.61 9.44 5.57
CA SER A 14 -0.01 10.14 6.70
C SER A 14 -1.43 9.66 6.96
N LEU A 15 -2.23 9.45 5.92
CA LEU A 15 -3.58 8.91 6.02
C LEU A 15 -3.57 7.47 6.59
N TYR A 16 -2.63 6.65 6.11
CA TYR A 16 -2.42 5.30 6.64
C TYR A 16 -2.02 5.32 8.12
N ALA A 17 -1.09 6.19 8.52
CA ALA A 17 -0.67 6.34 9.92
C ALA A 17 -1.83 6.83 10.80
N TRP A 18 -2.64 7.76 10.29
CA TRP A 18 -3.84 8.25 10.97
C TRP A 18 -4.89 7.14 11.16
N PHE A 19 -5.17 6.34 10.13
CA PHE A 19 -6.07 5.18 10.26
C PHE A 19 -5.53 4.14 11.24
N CYS A 20 -4.22 3.85 11.21
CA CYS A 20 -3.60 2.95 12.18
C CYS A 20 -3.72 3.47 13.61
N HIS A 21 -3.55 4.77 13.81
CA HIS A 21 -3.68 5.40 15.13
C HIS A 21 -5.15 5.37 15.61
N ARG A 22 -6.09 5.69 14.72
CA ARG A 22 -7.52 5.76 15.03
C ARG A 22 -8.14 4.39 15.30
N TYR A 23 -7.66 3.36 14.62
CA TYR A 23 -8.12 1.98 14.71
C TYR A 23 -7.05 1.04 15.30
N LYS A 24 -6.34 1.50 16.34
CA LYS A 24 -5.23 0.79 17.01
C LYS A 24 -5.56 -0.65 17.46
N HIS A 25 -6.84 -0.99 17.58
CA HIS A 25 -7.35 -2.31 17.98
C HIS A 25 -7.64 -3.26 16.79
N ARG A 26 -7.47 -2.83 15.53
CA ARG A 26 -7.75 -3.64 14.32
C ARG A 26 -6.46 -4.00 13.58
N SER A 27 -6.51 -5.12 12.84
CA SER A 27 -5.36 -5.63 12.06
C SER A 27 -4.89 -4.59 11.04
N TYR A 28 -3.59 -4.56 10.75
CA TYR A 28 -2.99 -3.63 9.77
C TYR A 28 -3.62 -3.73 8.36
N GLU A 29 -4.16 -4.89 8.01
CA GLU A 29 -4.90 -5.13 6.76
C GLU A 29 -6.15 -4.24 6.65
N TRP A 30 -6.81 -3.95 7.78
CA TRP A 30 -7.98 -3.05 7.80
C TRP A 30 -7.61 -1.63 7.41
N SER A 31 -6.46 -1.15 7.89
CA SER A 31 -5.98 0.20 7.55
C SER A 31 -5.64 0.28 6.06
N CYS A 32 -5.02 -0.76 5.49
CA CYS A 32 -4.76 -0.83 4.04
C CYS A 32 -6.07 -0.81 3.23
N ARG A 33 -7.07 -1.63 3.59
CA ARG A 33 -8.38 -1.65 2.91
C ARG A 33 -9.08 -0.28 2.93
N LEU A 34 -8.98 0.47 4.02
CA LEU A 34 -9.53 1.83 4.11
C LEU A 34 -8.80 2.81 3.18
N VAL A 35 -7.47 2.70 3.09
CA VAL A 35 -6.67 3.52 2.17
C VAL A 35 -7.03 3.20 0.71
N THR A 36 -7.16 1.92 0.35
CA THR A 36 -7.64 1.48 -0.98
C THR A 36 -9.04 2.00 -1.29
N LEU A 37 -9.96 1.92 -0.33
CA LEU A 37 -11.32 2.43 -0.49
C LEU A 37 -11.32 3.94 -0.72
N THR A 38 -10.51 4.67 0.04
CA THR A 38 -10.36 6.13 -0.12
C THR A 38 -9.83 6.46 -1.53
N HIS A 39 -8.83 5.71 -2.00
CA HIS A 39 -8.32 5.85 -3.36
C HIS A 39 -9.41 5.61 -4.41
N GLY A 40 -10.18 4.52 -4.28
CA GLY A 40 -11.27 4.21 -5.20
C GLY A 40 -12.36 5.29 -5.22
N ILE A 41 -12.74 5.84 -4.06
CA ILE A 41 -13.69 6.96 -3.97
C ILE A 41 -13.12 8.19 -4.66
N LEU A 42 -11.88 8.58 -4.36
CA LEU A 42 -11.24 9.75 -5.00
C LEU A 42 -11.13 9.58 -6.51
N ALA A 43 -10.74 8.40 -6.99
CA ALA A 43 -10.65 8.09 -8.42
C ALA A 43 -12.02 8.16 -9.11
N THR A 44 -13.06 7.62 -8.47
CA THR A 44 -14.44 7.64 -8.99
C THR A 44 -14.99 9.07 -9.00
N CYS A 45 -14.86 9.80 -7.91
CA CYS A 45 -15.29 11.20 -7.80
C CYS A 45 -14.56 12.09 -8.81
N LEU A 46 -13.25 11.92 -8.98
CA LEU A 46 -12.47 12.69 -9.96
C LEU A 46 -12.88 12.35 -11.40
N SER A 47 -13.12 11.07 -11.70
CA SER A 47 -13.61 10.63 -13.01
C SER A 47 -15.01 11.17 -13.30
N ALA A 48 -15.90 11.13 -12.31
CA ALA A 48 -17.23 11.71 -12.40
C ALA A 48 -17.15 13.24 -12.58
N TYR A 49 -16.29 13.93 -11.82
CA TYR A 49 -16.12 15.37 -11.96
C TYR A 49 -15.63 15.76 -13.37
N ILE A 50 -14.65 15.03 -13.91
CA ILE A 50 -14.18 15.23 -15.29
C ILE A 50 -15.32 14.95 -16.30
N GLY A 51 -16.13 13.92 -16.07
CA GLY A 51 -17.23 13.56 -16.96
C GLY A 51 -18.46 14.48 -16.91
N PHE A 52 -18.76 15.07 -15.75
CA PHE A 52 -19.98 15.85 -15.51
C PHE A 52 -19.77 17.36 -15.43
N ILE A 53 -18.62 17.84 -14.92
CA ILE A 53 -18.35 19.26 -14.68
C ILE A 53 -17.32 19.82 -15.67
N ASP A 54 -16.21 19.10 -15.91
CA ASP A 54 -15.02 19.64 -16.58
C ASP A 54 -14.86 19.20 -18.05
N GLY A 55 -15.83 18.49 -18.62
CA GLY A 55 -15.72 17.94 -19.98
C GLY A 55 -16.54 18.69 -21.04
N PRO A 56 -15.93 19.37 -22.04
CA PRO A 56 -16.45 19.27 -23.41
C PRO A 56 -16.38 17.79 -23.82
N TRP A 57 -17.37 17.32 -24.58
CA TRP A 57 -17.52 15.93 -25.04
C TRP A 57 -16.16 15.31 -25.43
N PRO A 58 -15.87 14.03 -25.11
CA PRO A 58 -14.60 13.36 -25.46
C PRO A 58 -14.31 13.30 -26.97
N LEU A 59 -15.24 13.76 -27.81
CA LEU A 59 -15.13 13.87 -29.27
C LEU A 59 -14.88 15.30 -29.79
N SER A 60 -14.87 16.33 -28.94
CA SER A 60 -14.86 17.72 -29.40
C SER A 60 -13.47 18.30 -29.64
N HIS A 61 -12.42 17.85 -28.93
CA HIS A 61 -11.04 18.29 -29.15
C HIS A 61 -10.00 17.19 -28.85
N PRO A 62 -9.78 16.23 -29.75
CA PRO A 62 -8.64 15.31 -29.65
C PRO A 62 -7.34 16.12 -29.82
N GLY A 63 -6.57 16.29 -28.75
CA GLY A 63 -5.24 16.94 -28.80
C GLY A 63 -4.99 18.07 -27.79
N SER A 64 -5.93 18.39 -26.89
CA SER A 64 -5.68 19.35 -25.81
C SER A 64 -4.69 18.76 -24.77
N PRO A 65 -3.74 19.53 -24.22
CA PRO A 65 -2.86 19.06 -23.15
C PRO A 65 -3.68 18.53 -21.96
N ASN A 66 -3.23 17.41 -21.37
CA ASN A 66 -3.91 16.77 -20.22
C ASN A 66 -4.38 17.81 -19.20
N THR A 67 -5.66 17.82 -18.88
CA THR A 67 -6.20 18.79 -17.92
C THR A 67 -5.51 18.61 -16.57
N THR A 68 -5.33 19.72 -15.84
CA THR A 68 -4.66 19.72 -14.54
C THR A 68 -5.24 18.66 -13.59
N LEU A 69 -6.53 18.35 -13.70
CA LEU A 69 -7.23 17.30 -12.96
C LEU A 69 -6.81 15.88 -13.35
N GLN A 70 -6.63 15.58 -14.65
CA GLN A 70 -6.12 14.29 -15.10
C GLN A 70 -4.69 14.06 -14.59
N VAL A 71 -3.83 15.08 -14.65
CA VAL A 71 -2.47 15.01 -14.10
C VAL A 71 -2.51 14.80 -12.59
N HIS A 72 -3.46 15.43 -11.89
CA HIS A 72 -3.64 15.26 -10.45
C HIS A 72 -4.11 13.85 -10.10
N GLY A 73 -5.08 13.30 -10.84
CA GLY A 73 -5.54 11.92 -10.71
C GLY A 73 -4.42 10.92 -10.95
N LEU A 74 -3.62 11.13 -11.99
CA LEU A 74 -2.48 10.28 -12.30
C LEU A 74 -1.40 10.33 -11.20
N CYS A 75 -1.13 11.52 -10.65
CA CYS A 75 -0.23 11.65 -9.50
C CYS A 75 -0.78 10.96 -8.24
N LEU A 76 -2.08 11.07 -7.97
CA LEU A 76 -2.75 10.44 -6.83
C LEU A 76 -2.72 8.91 -6.93
N SER A 77 -3.02 8.37 -8.11
CA SER A 77 -2.97 6.93 -8.38
C SER A 77 -1.56 6.39 -8.31
N LEU A 78 -0.58 7.10 -8.87
CA LEU A 78 0.83 6.69 -8.81
C LEU A 78 1.36 6.73 -7.37
N GLY A 79 1.01 7.76 -6.59
CA GLY A 79 1.34 7.83 -5.17
C GLY A 79 0.73 6.69 -4.35
N TYR A 80 -0.53 6.32 -4.63
CA TYR A 80 -1.18 5.18 -4.01
C TYR A 80 -0.51 3.84 -4.38
N PHE A 81 -0.15 3.64 -5.65
CA PHE A 81 0.53 2.42 -6.10
C PHE A 81 1.89 2.24 -5.42
N LEU A 82 2.66 3.33 -5.31
CA LEU A 82 3.93 3.31 -4.57
C LEU A 82 3.71 3.00 -3.09
N PHE A 83 2.65 3.53 -2.48
CA PHE A 83 2.26 3.19 -1.12
C PHE A 83 1.94 1.68 -0.98
N ASP A 84 1.15 1.12 -1.88
CA ASP A 84 0.76 -0.30 -1.87
C ASP A 84 1.97 -1.24 -2.05
N LEU A 85 2.89 -0.87 -2.95
CA LEU A 85 4.15 -1.57 -3.14
C LEU A 85 5.03 -1.53 -1.87
N CYS A 86 5.18 -0.33 -1.27
CA CYS A 86 5.92 -0.16 -0.01
C CYS A 86 5.31 -1.00 1.11
N TRP A 87 3.98 -1.02 1.18
CA TRP A 87 3.21 -1.78 2.16
C TRP A 87 3.45 -3.29 2.01
N CYS A 88 3.31 -3.82 0.79
CA CYS A 88 3.55 -5.23 0.48
C CYS A 88 4.97 -5.67 0.84
N VAL A 89 5.98 -4.90 0.41
CA VAL A 89 7.39 -5.19 0.73
C VAL A 89 7.63 -5.14 2.24
N TYR A 90 7.10 -4.14 2.93
CA TYR A 90 7.27 -4.00 4.38
C TYR A 90 6.70 -5.20 5.15
N PHE A 91 5.49 -5.64 4.81
CA PHE A 91 4.85 -6.78 5.47
C PHE A 91 5.54 -8.11 5.12
N GLN A 92 5.93 -8.29 3.85
CA GLN A 92 6.70 -9.46 3.43
C GLN A 92 8.01 -9.58 4.21
N ARG A 93 8.76 -8.48 4.39
CA ARG A 93 9.99 -8.52 5.20
C ARG A 93 9.74 -8.84 6.66
N LYS A 94 8.66 -8.34 7.26
CA LYS A 94 8.28 -8.70 8.63
C LYS A 94 7.91 -10.18 8.74
N SER A 95 7.12 -10.70 7.81
CA SER A 95 6.72 -12.10 7.76
C SER A 95 7.92 -13.03 7.58
N MET A 96 8.84 -12.68 6.66
CA MET A 96 10.08 -13.44 6.41
C MET A 96 11.00 -13.47 7.63
N LYS A 97 11.18 -12.34 8.34
CA LYS A 97 11.97 -12.31 9.58
C LYS A 97 11.36 -13.21 10.66
N LYS A 98 10.03 -13.17 10.82
CA LYS A 98 9.32 -14.04 11.77
C LYS A 98 9.44 -15.51 11.39
N TYR A 99 9.32 -15.85 10.10
CA TYR A 99 9.52 -17.20 9.58
C TYR A 99 10.94 -17.71 9.81
N HIS A 100 11.95 -16.90 9.52
CA HIS A 100 13.35 -17.26 9.75
C HIS A 100 13.63 -17.50 11.24
N ALA A 101 13.13 -16.62 12.12
CA ALA A 101 13.26 -16.80 13.57
C ALA A 101 12.57 -18.07 14.08
N TRP A 102 11.38 -18.39 13.57
CA TRP A 102 10.70 -19.64 13.88
C TRP A 102 11.45 -20.87 13.34
N ARG A 103 12.03 -20.77 12.14
CA ARG A 103 12.79 -21.86 11.51
C ARG A 103 14.11 -22.13 12.25
N SER A 104 14.78 -21.08 12.74
CA SER A 104 15.98 -21.20 13.58
C SER A 104 15.67 -21.98 14.85
N ARG A 105 14.61 -21.58 15.58
CA ARG A 105 14.18 -22.28 16.81
C ARG A 105 13.86 -23.75 16.57
N ARG A 106 13.13 -24.06 15.49
CA ARG A 106 12.84 -25.47 15.14
C ARG A 106 14.08 -26.29 14.80
N ARG A 107 15.12 -25.67 14.24
CA ARG A 107 16.40 -26.36 13.96
C ARG A 107 17.14 -26.68 15.25
N GLU A 108 17.21 -25.74 16.20
CA GLU A 108 17.84 -25.94 17.51
C GLU A 108 17.16 -27.08 18.30
N GLU A 109 15.83 -27.15 18.25
CA GLU A 109 15.05 -28.20 18.91
C GLU A 109 15.28 -29.60 18.31
N LEU A 110 15.48 -29.67 16.99
CA LEU A 110 15.85 -30.91 16.29
C LEU A 110 17.28 -31.37 16.63
N ASP A 111 18.23 -30.44 16.64
CA ASP A 111 19.62 -30.73 17.01
C ASP A 111 19.74 -31.22 18.45
N LEU A 112 18.95 -30.66 19.38
CA LEU A 112 18.90 -31.15 20.77
C LEU A 112 18.36 -32.57 20.87
N LYS A 113 17.32 -32.93 20.09
CA LYS A 113 16.76 -34.29 20.08
C LYS A 113 17.72 -35.32 19.51
N THR A 114 18.41 -35.02 18.41
CA THR A 114 19.37 -35.95 17.80
C THR A 114 20.62 -36.13 18.66
N ASN A 115 21.21 -35.04 19.18
CA ASN A 115 22.38 -35.13 20.06
C ASN A 115 22.05 -35.73 21.44
N GLY A 116 20.85 -35.49 21.96
CA GLY A 116 20.38 -36.12 23.20
C GLY A 116 20.25 -37.63 23.08
N HIS A 117 19.73 -38.12 21.95
CA HIS A 117 19.58 -39.56 21.67
C HIS A 117 20.93 -40.29 21.49
N LEU A 118 21.97 -39.56 21.07
CA LEU A 118 23.34 -40.08 20.96
C LEU A 118 24.06 -40.20 22.32
N LYS A 119 23.63 -39.47 23.34
CA LYS A 119 24.24 -39.52 24.69
C LYS A 119 23.61 -40.55 25.62
N THR A 120 22.48 -41.14 25.23
CA THR A 120 21.73 -42.14 26.01
C THR A 120 22.05 -43.58 25.66
N HIS A 121 23.10 -43.84 24.86
CA HIS A 121 23.52 -45.17 24.43
C HIS A 121 25.01 -45.37 24.70
#